data_AF-A0A655JLK6-F1
#
_entry.id   AF-A0A655JLK6-F1
#
_cell.length_a   1.000
_cell.length_b   1.000
_cell.length_c   1.000
_cell.angle_alpha   90.00
_cell.angle_beta   90.00
_cell.angle_gamma   90.00
#
_symmetry.space_group_name_H-M   'P 1'
#
loop_
_entity.id
_entity.type
_entity.pdbx_description
1 polymer ?
#
loop_
_entity_poly.entity_id
_entity_poly.type
_entity_poly.pdbx_seq_one_letter_code
_entity_poly.pdbx_strand_id
1 'polypeptide(L)'
;MNVPLSGGTNAVTIPGFTIPGSPLNLTANGGLGPINIPINITSAPGFGNSTTTPSSGFFNSGDGSASGFGNVGPGISGLWNQVPNALQGGVSGIYNVGQLASGVANLGNTVSGFNNTSTVGHLTAAFNSGVNNIGQMLLGFFSPGAGP
;
A
#
# COMPACT_ATOMS: atom_id res chain seq x y z
N MET A 1 -9.80 -116.22 5.80
CA MET A 1 -10.01 -115.74 4.42
C MET A 1 -10.39 -114.27 4.52
N ASN A 2 -9.54 -113.35 4.07
CA ASN A 2 -9.79 -111.91 4.13
C ASN A 2 -10.24 -111.45 2.75
N VAL A 3 -11.44 -110.87 2.63
CA VAL A 3 -11.90 -110.25 1.39
C VAL A 3 -11.62 -108.75 1.49
N PRO A 4 -10.71 -108.18 0.68
CA PRO A 4 -10.49 -106.74 0.72
C PRO A 4 -11.67 -106.02 0.07
N LEU A 5 -12.29 -105.10 0.80
CA LEU A 5 -13.24 -104.14 0.24
C LEU A 5 -12.49 -102.83 0.00
N SER A 6 -12.20 -102.52 -1.26
CA SER A 6 -11.74 -101.20 -1.67
C SER A 6 -12.80 -100.55 -2.55
N GLY A 7 -13.26 -99.37 -2.16
CA GLY A 7 -14.06 -98.49 -3.01
C GLY A 7 -13.59 -97.06 -2.81
N GLY A 8 -13.29 -96.37 -3.91
CA GLY A 8 -13.08 -94.93 -3.95
C GLY A 8 -14.08 -94.32 -4.93
N THR A 9 -14.53 -93.10 -4.67
CA THR A 9 -15.34 -92.35 -5.63
C THR A 9 -14.40 -91.62 -6.60
N ASN A 10 -14.82 -91.49 -7.86
CA ASN A 10 -14.16 -90.60 -8.80
C ASN A 10 -14.29 -89.14 -8.35
N ALA A 11 -13.45 -88.26 -8.89
CA ALA A 11 -13.55 -86.83 -8.62
C ALA A 11 -14.93 -86.29 -9.03
N VAL A 12 -15.56 -85.55 -8.11
CA VAL A 12 -16.78 -84.79 -8.36
C VAL A 12 -16.39 -83.37 -8.71
N THR A 13 -16.85 -82.87 -9.86
CA THR A 13 -16.71 -81.45 -10.22
C THR A 13 -17.96 -80.71 -9.77
N ILE A 14 -17.78 -79.72 -8.90
CA ILE A 14 -18.84 -78.77 -8.55
C ILE A 14 -18.77 -77.61 -9.54
N PRO A 15 -19.83 -77.34 -10.32
CA PRO A 15 -19.85 -76.20 -11.23
C PRO A 15 -19.79 -74.89 -10.44
N GLY A 16 -19.05 -73.92 -10.97
CA GLY A 16 -19.03 -72.57 -10.40
C GLY A 16 -20.40 -71.90 -10.52
N PHE A 17 -20.72 -71.03 -9.57
CA PHE A 17 -21.89 -70.15 -9.64
C PHE A 17 -21.48 -68.70 -9.37
N THR A 18 -22.28 -67.76 -9.88
CA THR A 18 -22.04 -66.31 -9.72
C THR A 18 -22.95 -65.75 -8.63
N ILE A 19 -22.38 -64.95 -7.73
CA ILE A 19 -23.15 -64.14 -6.79
C ILE A 19 -23.41 -62.79 -7.48
N PRO A 20 -24.68 -62.36 -7.66
CA PRO A 20 -24.97 -61.06 -8.24
C PRO A 20 -24.45 -59.94 -7.32
N GLY A 21 -23.81 -58.94 -7.91
CA GLY A 21 -23.34 -57.77 -7.17
C GLY A 21 -24.52 -56.97 -6.60
N SER A 22 -24.45 -56.59 -5.34
CA SER A 22 -25.38 -55.63 -4.74
C SER A 22 -24.91 -54.19 -5.04
N PRO A 23 -25.83 -53.24 -5.29
CA PRO A 23 -25.44 -51.85 -5.51
C PRO A 23 -24.86 -51.25 -4.23
N LEU A 24 -23.63 -50.74 -4.31
CA LEU A 24 -23.02 -49.94 -3.26
C LEU A 24 -23.41 -48.47 -3.45
N ASN A 25 -24.29 -47.96 -2.60
CA ASN A 25 -24.60 -46.53 -2.54
C ASN A 25 -23.76 -45.88 -1.44
N LEU A 26 -22.77 -45.07 -1.82
CA LEU A 26 -21.91 -44.33 -0.91
C LEU A 26 -22.11 -42.83 -1.11
N THR A 27 -22.76 -42.19 -0.14
CA THR A 27 -22.85 -40.72 -0.07
C THR A 27 -21.63 -40.18 0.65
N ALA A 28 -20.65 -39.66 -0.11
CA ALA A 28 -19.50 -38.96 0.46
C ALA A 28 -19.82 -37.47 0.61
N ASN A 29 -20.14 -37.03 1.83
CA ASN A 29 -20.26 -35.62 2.17
C ASN A 29 -18.86 -35.07 2.51
N GLY A 30 -18.19 -34.47 1.53
CA GLY A 30 -16.95 -33.72 1.74
C GLY A 30 -17.23 -32.24 1.89
N GLY A 31 -16.86 -31.64 3.02
CA GLY A 31 -16.81 -30.19 3.14
C GLY A 31 -15.58 -29.65 2.43
N LEU A 32 -15.71 -28.53 1.72
CA LEU A 32 -14.54 -27.74 1.34
C LEU A 32 -13.91 -27.26 2.65
N GLY A 33 -12.69 -27.73 2.94
CA GLY A 33 -11.90 -27.22 4.05
C GLY A 33 -11.71 -25.70 3.95
N PRO A 34 -11.15 -25.05 4.97
CA PRO A 34 -10.98 -23.60 4.98
C PRO A 34 -10.33 -23.09 3.68
N ILE A 35 -10.96 -22.10 3.03
CA ILE A 35 -10.38 -21.43 1.86
C ILE A 35 -9.31 -20.47 2.35
N ASN A 36 -8.06 -20.69 1.97
CA ASN A 36 -6.96 -19.76 2.23
C ASN A 36 -6.76 -18.84 1.02
N ILE A 37 -7.03 -17.54 1.17
CA ILE A 37 -6.75 -16.51 0.14
C ILE A 37 -5.45 -15.80 0.55
N PRO A 38 -4.29 -16.10 -0.07
CA PRO A 38 -3.05 -15.43 0.26
C PRO A 38 -3.07 -13.97 -0.22
N ILE A 39 -2.91 -13.02 0.71
CA ILE A 39 -2.68 -11.60 0.40
C ILE A 39 -1.18 -11.34 0.53
N ASN A 40 -0.50 -11.12 -0.59
CA ASN A 40 0.93 -10.77 -0.60
C ASN A 40 1.08 -9.25 -0.77
N ILE A 41 1.70 -8.61 0.21
CA ILE A 41 2.11 -7.21 0.12
C ILE A 41 3.63 -7.20 -0.03
N THR A 42 4.12 -6.83 -1.21
CA THR A 42 5.56 -6.72 -1.48
C THR A 42 6.18 -5.70 -0.52
N SER A 43 7.35 -6.04 0.03
CA SER A 43 8.12 -5.12 0.86
C SER A 43 8.64 -3.96 0.02
N ALA A 44 7.92 -2.83 0.04
CA ALA A 44 8.34 -1.56 -0.52
C ALA A 44 8.20 -0.49 0.57
N PRO A 45 8.95 0.62 0.49
CA PRO A 45 8.67 1.76 1.35
C PRO A 45 7.24 2.26 1.12
N GLY A 46 6.41 2.16 2.17
CA GLY A 46 5.01 2.59 2.15
C GLY A 46 4.06 1.73 1.30
N PHE A 47 2.87 2.26 1.06
CA PHE A 47 1.76 1.60 0.38
C PHE A 47 1.14 2.52 -0.67
N GLY A 48 0.96 2.03 -1.90
CA GLY A 48 0.31 2.80 -2.97
C GLY A 48 1.07 4.05 -3.41
N ASN A 49 2.36 4.18 -3.09
CA ASN A 49 3.20 5.27 -3.57
C ASN A 49 3.51 5.08 -5.07
N SER A 50 3.33 6.14 -5.87
CA SER A 50 3.67 6.21 -7.29
C SER A 50 4.79 7.23 -7.51
N THR A 51 5.98 6.91 -6.99
CA THR A 51 7.14 7.82 -6.99
C THR A 51 8.37 7.23 -7.67
N THR A 52 9.25 8.08 -8.22
CA THR A 52 10.49 7.59 -8.88
C THR A 52 11.60 7.23 -7.90
N THR A 53 11.70 7.94 -6.77
CA THR A 53 12.55 7.56 -5.62
C THR A 53 11.71 6.97 -4.47
N PRO A 54 12.28 6.07 -3.66
CA PRO A 54 11.57 5.46 -2.54
C PRO A 54 10.92 6.50 -1.61
N SER A 55 9.66 6.28 -1.26
CA SER A 55 8.87 7.15 -0.38
C SER A 55 8.18 6.31 0.69
N SER A 56 7.95 6.83 1.90
CA SER A 56 7.25 6.11 2.98
C SER A 56 5.83 6.64 3.20
N GLY A 57 4.98 5.88 3.90
CA GLY A 57 3.58 6.25 4.12
C GLY A 57 2.64 5.79 3.00
N PHE A 58 1.69 6.61 2.56
CA PHE A 58 0.59 6.21 1.69
C PHE A 58 0.35 7.17 0.53
N PHE A 59 0.14 6.63 -0.66
CA PHE A 59 -0.37 7.37 -1.83
C PHE A 59 0.41 8.63 -2.22
N ASN A 60 1.72 8.67 -1.96
CA ASN A 60 2.57 9.76 -2.45
C ASN A 60 2.84 9.60 -3.95
N SER A 61 3.08 10.69 -4.69
CA SER A 61 3.34 10.67 -6.13
C SER A 61 4.42 11.66 -6.58
N GLY A 62 4.98 11.48 -7.78
CA GLY A 62 5.97 12.38 -8.38
C GLY A 62 7.41 11.90 -8.19
N ASP A 63 8.36 12.83 -8.07
CA ASP A 63 9.79 12.45 -8.04
C ASP A 63 10.15 11.62 -6.80
N GLY A 64 9.47 11.81 -5.66
CA GLY A 64 9.60 10.96 -4.48
C GLY A 64 10.51 11.50 -3.39
N SER A 65 11.09 10.59 -2.59
CA SER A 65 11.68 10.94 -1.29
C SER A 65 10.66 11.62 -0.37
N ALA A 66 9.40 11.15 -0.46
CA ALA A 66 8.28 11.68 0.29
C ALA A 66 7.98 10.81 1.52
N SER A 67 7.36 11.41 2.54
CA SER A 67 6.84 10.69 3.70
C SER A 67 5.48 11.22 4.16
N GLY A 68 4.58 10.33 4.59
CA GLY A 68 3.25 10.70 5.05
C GLY A 68 2.14 10.31 4.06
N PHE A 69 1.16 11.17 3.79
CA PHE A 69 -0.04 10.81 3.03
C PHE A 69 -0.31 11.78 1.87
N GLY A 70 -0.47 11.25 0.66
CA GLY A 70 -1.00 11.99 -0.48
C GLY A 70 -0.13 13.17 -0.95
N ASN A 71 1.18 13.17 -0.66
CA ASN A 71 2.07 14.24 -1.13
C ASN A 71 2.39 14.08 -2.62
N VAL A 72 2.64 15.20 -3.32
CA VAL A 72 2.97 15.23 -4.75
C VAL A 72 4.26 16.00 -4.98
N GLY A 73 5.33 15.32 -5.40
CA GLY A 73 6.62 15.95 -5.75
C GLY A 73 7.82 15.47 -4.94
N PRO A 74 9.00 16.11 -5.11
CA PRO A 74 10.25 15.72 -4.47
C PRO A 74 10.38 16.23 -3.03
N GLY A 75 10.97 15.43 -2.14
CA GLY A 75 11.49 15.87 -0.83
C GLY A 75 10.43 16.47 0.09
N ILE A 76 9.31 15.76 0.26
CA ILE A 76 8.12 16.26 0.95
C ILE A 76 7.80 15.40 2.18
N SER A 77 7.30 16.01 3.26
CA SER A 77 6.83 15.27 4.44
C SER A 77 5.49 15.80 4.97
N GLY A 78 4.62 14.90 5.44
CA GLY A 78 3.34 15.25 6.06
C GLY A 78 2.13 14.89 5.19
N LEU A 79 1.14 15.78 5.08
CA LEU A 79 -0.17 15.50 4.48
C LEU A 79 -0.47 16.45 3.33
N TRP A 80 -0.76 15.91 2.14
CA TRP A 80 -1.29 16.66 0.99
C TRP A 80 -0.44 17.87 0.56
N ASN A 81 0.87 17.82 0.78
CA ASN A 81 1.76 18.87 0.30
C ASN A 81 2.15 18.65 -1.17
N GLN A 82 2.40 19.73 -1.90
CA GLN A 82 2.69 19.70 -3.33
C GLN A 82 3.93 20.54 -3.69
N VAL A 83 4.85 19.94 -4.42
CA VAL A 83 6.02 20.58 -5.03
C VAL A 83 6.05 20.21 -6.51
N PRO A 84 6.15 21.16 -7.44
CA PRO A 84 6.43 20.83 -8.84
C PRO A 84 7.75 20.05 -8.98
N ASN A 85 7.76 18.95 -9.73
CA ASN A 85 8.97 18.11 -9.93
C ASN A 85 10.19 18.88 -10.47
N ALA A 86 9.98 20.00 -11.16
CA ALA A 86 11.07 20.85 -11.65
C ALA A 86 11.78 21.65 -10.54
N LEU A 87 11.26 21.66 -9.32
CA LEU A 87 11.75 22.46 -8.20
C LEU A 87 12.35 21.57 -7.12
N GLN A 88 13.25 22.14 -6.33
CA GLN A 88 13.77 21.46 -5.15
C GLN A 88 12.68 21.37 -4.08
N GLY A 89 12.60 20.23 -3.39
CA GLY A 89 11.62 19.96 -2.33
C GLY A 89 11.81 20.76 -1.04
N GLY A 90 11.80 20.08 0.09
CA GLY A 90 11.97 20.69 1.41
C GLY A 90 10.65 21.22 1.98
N VAL A 91 9.54 20.55 1.68
CA VAL A 91 8.22 20.91 2.19
C VAL A 91 7.81 19.98 3.33
N SER A 92 7.31 20.54 4.44
CA SER A 92 6.81 19.76 5.58
C SER A 92 5.51 20.29 6.16
N GLY A 93 4.64 19.41 6.66
CA GLY A 93 3.40 19.79 7.35
C GLY A 93 2.14 19.41 6.57
N ILE A 94 1.16 20.30 6.46
CA ILE A 94 -0.16 20.01 5.88
C ILE A 94 -0.48 21.00 4.77
N TYR A 95 -0.81 20.51 3.58
CA TYR A 95 -1.37 21.31 2.49
C TYR A 95 -0.50 22.52 2.06
N ASN A 96 0.82 22.37 2.08
CA ASN A 96 1.73 23.39 1.58
C ASN A 96 2.00 23.19 0.08
N VAL A 97 1.99 24.26 -0.70
CA VAL A 97 2.22 24.23 -2.15
C VAL A 97 3.41 25.13 -2.51
N GLY A 98 4.43 24.58 -3.16
CA GLY A 98 5.60 25.33 -3.61
C GLY A 98 6.91 24.66 -3.23
N GLN A 99 7.87 25.34 -2.61
CA GLN A 99 9.16 24.76 -2.22
C GLN A 99 9.68 25.32 -0.89
N LEU A 100 10.55 24.59 -0.18
CA LEU A 100 11.16 25.06 1.08
C LEU A 100 10.12 25.67 2.04
N ALA A 101 9.02 24.95 2.28
CA ALA A 101 7.89 25.46 3.07
C ALA A 101 7.57 24.57 4.28
N SER A 102 7.08 25.15 5.38
CA SER A 102 6.70 24.36 6.55
C SER A 102 5.45 24.86 7.28
N GLY A 103 4.62 23.96 7.80
CA GLY A 103 3.43 24.32 8.58
C GLY A 103 2.14 23.92 7.87
N VAL A 104 1.13 24.78 7.85
CA VAL A 104 -0.21 24.45 7.34
C VAL A 104 -0.66 25.45 6.29
N ALA A 105 -1.11 24.96 5.14
CA ALA A 105 -1.76 25.75 4.09
C ALA A 105 -0.90 26.91 3.55
N ASN A 106 0.41 26.75 3.42
CA ASN A 106 1.27 27.79 2.84
C ASN A 106 1.39 27.66 1.33
N LEU A 107 1.47 28.79 0.62
CA LEU A 107 1.67 28.87 -0.82
C LEU A 107 2.93 29.67 -1.16
N GLY A 108 3.86 29.07 -1.91
CA GLY A 108 5.05 29.74 -2.44
C GLY A 108 6.36 29.09 -2.02
N ASN A 109 7.43 29.89 -1.97
CA ASN A 109 8.77 29.41 -1.64
C ASN A 109 9.30 30.05 -0.34
N THR A 110 10.07 29.31 0.47
CA THR A 110 10.68 29.83 1.72
C THR A 110 9.66 30.35 2.75
N VAL A 111 8.48 29.71 2.80
CA VAL A 111 7.34 30.14 3.64
C VAL A 111 7.14 29.21 4.84
N SER A 112 6.83 29.72 6.03
CA SER A 112 6.46 28.89 7.18
C SER A 112 5.28 29.42 8.00
N GLY A 113 4.57 28.53 8.69
CA GLY A 113 3.48 28.87 9.60
C GLY A 113 2.09 28.46 9.07
N PHE A 114 1.05 29.25 9.32
CA PHE A 114 -0.34 28.92 8.97
C PHE A 114 -0.91 29.88 7.91
N ASN A 115 -1.38 29.35 6.78
CA ASN A 115 -2.09 30.08 5.73
C ASN A 115 -1.32 31.27 5.12
N ASN A 116 0.00 31.16 4.95
CA ASN A 116 0.81 32.24 4.37
C ASN A 116 0.94 32.10 2.85
N THR A 117 1.03 33.23 2.14
CA THR A 117 1.24 33.27 0.69
C THR A 117 2.45 34.12 0.33
N SER A 118 3.33 33.61 -0.54
CA SER A 118 4.37 34.41 -1.21
C SER A 118 3.86 34.92 -2.55
N THR A 119 4.10 36.20 -2.83
CA THR A 119 3.84 36.85 -4.13
C THR A 119 5.03 36.77 -5.08
N VAL A 120 6.14 36.18 -4.63
CA VAL A 120 7.38 36.07 -5.41
C VAL A 120 7.38 34.79 -6.22
N GLY A 121 7.92 34.85 -7.44
CA GLY A 121 8.15 33.67 -8.26
C GLY A 121 8.92 32.57 -7.53
N HIS A 122 8.64 31.31 -7.85
CA HIS A 122 9.18 30.14 -7.14
C HIS A 122 10.71 30.07 -7.09
N LEU A 123 11.41 30.71 -8.02
CA LEU A 123 12.88 30.71 -8.09
C LEU A 123 13.55 31.82 -7.26
N THR A 124 12.76 32.72 -6.67
CA THR A 124 13.26 33.86 -5.90
C THR A 124 12.78 33.73 -4.46
N ALA A 125 13.73 33.62 -3.53
CA ALA A 125 13.49 33.40 -2.11
C ALA A 125 12.50 34.42 -1.52
N ALA A 126 11.46 33.93 -0.87
CA ALA A 126 10.46 34.74 -0.18
C ALA A 126 10.35 34.33 1.29
N PHE A 127 11.16 34.95 2.15
CA PHE A 127 11.13 34.68 3.59
C PHE A 127 9.80 35.19 4.18
N ASN A 128 8.84 34.29 4.38
CA ASN A 128 7.54 34.61 4.96
C ASN A 128 7.26 33.67 6.14
N SER A 129 6.99 34.19 7.34
CA SER A 129 6.67 33.35 8.49
C SER A 129 5.55 33.92 9.36
N GLY A 130 4.68 33.06 9.90
CA GLY A 130 3.63 33.46 10.83
C GLY A 130 2.25 32.96 10.43
N VAL A 131 1.23 33.80 10.55
CA VAL A 131 -0.16 33.44 10.29
C VAL A 131 -0.76 34.42 9.29
N ASN A 132 -1.31 33.93 8.18
CA ASN A 132 -2.04 34.71 7.17
C ASN A 132 -1.23 35.86 6.52
N ASN A 133 0.09 35.72 6.36
CA ASN A 133 0.90 36.75 5.71
C ASN A 133 0.79 36.73 4.17
N ILE A 134 0.92 37.88 3.50
CA ILE A 134 1.02 38.00 2.03
C ILE A 134 2.22 38.94 1.68
N GLY A 135 3.24 38.45 0.94
CA GLY A 135 4.62 39.01 0.84
C GLY A 135 4.89 40.18 -0.14
N GLN A 136 6.12 40.71 -0.33
CA GLN A 136 7.50 40.26 -0.07
C GLN A 136 8.12 40.61 1.32
N MET A 137 8.92 39.68 1.89
CA MET A 137 9.88 39.79 3.03
C MET A 137 9.38 40.64 4.24
N LEU A 138 8.85 40.14 5.38
CA LEU A 138 9.52 39.24 6.32
C LEU A 138 8.76 39.13 7.68
N LEU A 139 8.79 37.91 8.25
CA LEU A 139 8.72 37.37 9.64
C LEU A 139 7.65 37.80 10.67
N GLY A 140 7.11 36.79 11.37
CA GLY A 140 5.89 36.87 12.16
C GLY A 140 5.95 37.20 13.65
N PHE A 141 4.72 37.24 14.17
CA PHE A 141 4.18 37.49 15.52
C PHE A 141 3.97 38.95 15.99
N PHE A 142 4.88 39.93 15.85
CA PHE A 142 4.59 41.34 16.24
C PHE A 142 5.44 42.46 15.56
N SER A 143 5.41 42.67 14.24
CA SER A 143 5.98 43.91 13.65
C SER A 143 5.30 44.33 12.34
N PRO A 144 4.96 45.62 12.14
CA PRO A 144 4.65 46.18 10.84
C PRO A 144 5.97 46.60 10.17
N GLY A 145 6.53 45.73 9.34
CA GLY A 145 7.71 46.06 8.54
C GLY A 145 7.30 46.50 7.14
N ALA A 146 7.05 47.80 6.95
CA ALA A 146 7.18 48.39 5.62
C ALA A 146 8.67 48.30 5.23
N GLY A 147 8.96 47.77 4.04
CA GLY A 147 10.30 47.83 3.44
C GLY A 147 10.72 49.27 3.14
N PRO A 148 11.99 49.50 2.74
CA PRO A 148 12.43 50.79 2.22
C PRO A 148 11.66 51.23 0.97
#